data_AF-A0A444I3M3-F1
#
_entry.id   AF-A0A444I3M3-F1
#
_cell.length_a   1.000
_cell.length_b   1.000
_cell.length_c   1.000
_cell.angle_alpha   90.00
_cell.angle_beta   90.00
_cell.angle_gamma   90.00
#
_symmetry.space_group_name_H-M   'P 1'
#
loop_
_entity.id
_entity.type
_entity.pdbx_description
1 polymer ?
#
loop_
_entity_poly.entity_id
_entity_poly.type
_entity_poly.pdbx_seq_one_letter_code
_entity_poly.pdbx_strand_id
1 'polypeptide(L)'
;MSAIFVQAVADFGVFSGTRENRRLSQREKLEEAILNMATALGESQVERASSQSGMIYRVRPDSFQSASNTIVSLSRRLMPKI
;
A
#
# COMPACT_ATOMS: atom_id res chain seq x y z
N MET A 1 13.77 9.52 -7.90
CA MET A 1 12.36 9.97 -7.98
C MET A 1 11.67 9.53 -6.70
N SER A 2 10.99 10.44 -6.02
CA SER A 2 10.35 10.16 -4.73
C SER A 2 8.85 9.97 -4.95
N ALA A 3 8.29 8.82 -4.56
CA ALA A 3 6.85 8.59 -4.62
C ALA A 3 6.13 9.40 -3.52
N ILE A 4 5.01 10.04 -3.87
CA ILE A 4 4.23 10.89 -2.97
C ILE A 4 2.84 10.27 -2.79
N PHE A 5 2.36 10.16 -1.56
CA PHE A 5 0.99 9.75 -1.27
C PHE A 5 0.03 10.93 -1.48
N VAL A 6 -1.03 10.70 -2.26
CA VAL A 6 -2.19 11.60 -2.35
C VAL A 6 -3.36 10.94 -1.61
N GLN A 7 -3.97 11.65 -0.68
CA GLN A 7 -5.03 11.13 0.20
C GLN A 7 -6.40 11.66 -0.24
N ALA A 8 -7.28 10.77 -0.68
CA ALA A 8 -8.71 11.08 -0.84
C ALA A 8 -9.44 10.82 0.49
N VAL A 9 -10.19 11.82 0.96
CA VAL A 9 -10.92 11.77 2.24
C VAL A 9 -12.29 11.14 2.03
N ALA A 10 -12.57 10.04 2.72
CA ALA A 10 -13.91 9.50 2.87
C ALA A 10 -14.07 8.95 4.30
N ASP A 11 -15.13 9.42 4.96
CA ASP A 11 -15.40 9.33 6.38
C ASP A 11 -16.00 7.97 6.84
N PHE A 12 -15.64 7.59 8.08
CA PHE A 12 -16.20 6.61 9.03
C PHE A 12 -16.07 5.07 8.87
N GLY A 13 -15.68 4.41 9.98
CA GLY A 13 -15.99 3.01 10.33
C GLY A 13 -14.81 2.13 10.80
N VAL A 14 -14.77 1.73 12.07
CA VAL A 14 -13.62 1.13 12.80
C VAL A 14 -13.48 -0.40 12.65
N PHE A 15 -12.25 -0.94 12.61
CA PHE A 15 -11.91 -2.30 13.08
C PHE A 15 -10.54 -2.35 13.79
N SER A 16 -10.47 -3.10 14.90
CA SER A 16 -9.34 -3.26 15.82
C SER A 16 -8.28 -4.24 15.30
N GLY A 17 -7.00 -3.83 15.28
CA GLY A 17 -5.87 -4.65 14.84
C GLY A 17 -4.82 -4.94 15.92
N THR A 18 -4.16 -6.08 15.77
CA THR A 18 -3.06 -6.60 16.62
C THR A 18 -1.90 -5.60 16.67
N ARG A 19 -1.51 -5.16 17.88
CA ARG A 19 -0.38 -4.25 18.11
C ARG A 19 0.89 -5.04 18.38
N GLU A 20 1.88 -4.93 17.49
CA GLU A 20 3.25 -5.30 17.77
C GLU A 20 4.17 -4.07 17.81
N ASN A 21 5.11 -4.12 18.74
CA ASN A 21 5.81 -3.01 19.38
C ASN A 21 7.05 -2.59 18.59
N ARG A 22 7.07 -1.39 17.97
CA ARG A 22 8.26 -0.62 17.53
C ARG A 22 7.82 0.64 16.78
N ARG A 23 7.48 1.72 17.48
CA ARG A 23 7.34 3.16 17.05
C ARG A 23 6.57 3.51 15.74
N LEU A 24 6.21 2.55 14.92
CA LEU A 24 5.47 2.61 13.67
C LEU A 24 4.31 1.63 13.79
N SER A 25 3.11 2.10 13.49
CA SER A 25 1.93 1.26 13.36
C SER A 25 2.13 0.22 12.26
N GLN A 26 1.46 -0.94 12.39
CA GLN A 26 1.47 -1.99 11.36
C GLN A 26 1.13 -1.43 9.97
N ARG A 27 0.23 -0.44 9.92
CA ARG A 27 -0.15 0.29 8.72
C ARG A 27 1.03 1.01 8.07
N GLU A 28 1.81 1.76 8.86
CA GLU A 28 2.96 2.51 8.33
C GLU A 28 4.02 1.60 7.73
N LYS A 29 4.27 0.43 8.35
CA LYS A 29 5.19 -0.57 7.80
C LYS A 29 4.72 -1.13 6.45
N LEU A 30 3.42 -1.37 6.31
CA LEU A 30 2.84 -1.86 5.05
C LEU A 30 2.89 -0.78 3.95
N GLU A 31 2.61 0.48 4.30
CA GLU A 31 2.72 1.60 3.38
C GLU A 31 4.15 1.82 2.89
N GLU A 32 5.12 1.75 3.79
CA GLU A 32 6.54 1.84 3.46
C GLU A 32 6.98 0.71 2.52
N ALA A 33 6.54 -0.52 2.77
CA ALA A 33 6.82 -1.65 1.89
C ALA A 33 6.24 -1.44 0.48
N ILE A 34 4.99 -0.97 0.38
CA ILE A 34 4.33 -0.67 -0.91
C ILE A 34 5.11 0.41 -1.66
N LEU A 35 5.48 1.52 -1.00
CA LEU A 35 6.25 2.60 -1.62
C LEU A 35 7.62 2.12 -2.11
N ASN A 36 8.34 1.35 -1.30
CA ASN A 36 9.66 0.86 -1.67
C ASN A 36 9.60 -0.08 -2.87
N MET A 37 8.61 -0.98 -2.91
CA MET A 37 8.45 -1.89 -4.05
C MET A 37 7.96 -1.17 -5.31
N ALA A 38 7.03 -0.22 -5.19
CA ALA A 38 6.60 0.61 -6.31
C ALA A 38 7.79 1.42 -6.88
N THR A 39 8.61 2.00 -5.99
CA THR A 39 9.83 2.72 -6.39
C THR A 39 10.83 1.82 -7.09
N ALA A 40 11.05 0.60 -6.59
CA ALA A 40 11.93 -0.38 -7.24
C ALA A 40 11.43 -0.81 -8.64
N LEU A 41 10.11 -0.80 -8.87
CA LEU A 41 9.50 -1.03 -10.17
C LEU A 41 9.51 0.21 -11.09
N GLY A 42 9.99 1.36 -10.61
CA GLY A 42 9.98 2.61 -11.36
C GLY A 42 8.61 3.30 -11.40
N GLU A 43 7.67 2.91 -10.55
CA GLU A 43 6.35 3.52 -10.46
C GLU A 43 6.44 4.88 -9.76
N SER A 44 5.93 5.91 -10.42
CA SER A 44 6.01 7.30 -9.93
C SER A 44 4.86 7.67 -8.98
N GLN A 45 3.78 6.87 -8.96
CA GLN A 45 2.57 7.17 -8.21
C GLN A 45 1.99 5.92 -7.54
N VAL A 46 1.71 6.07 -6.25
CA VAL A 46 0.92 5.12 -5.45
C VAL A 46 -0.29 5.89 -4.94
N GLU A 47 -1.47 5.47 -5.39
CA GLU A 47 -2.73 6.08 -4.97
C GLU A 47 -3.27 5.34 -3.74
N ARG A 48 -3.82 6.08 -2.78
CA ARG A 48 -4.41 5.54 -1.55
C ARG A 48 -5.83 6.07 -1.35
N ALA A 49 -6.75 5.18 -1.01
CA ALA A 49 -8.13 5.53 -0.67
C ALA A 49 -8.59 4.79 0.60
N SER A 50 -9.59 5.37 1.27
CA SER A 50 -10.31 4.71 2.36
C SER A 50 -11.44 3.86 1.78
N SER A 51 -11.70 2.70 2.37
CA SER A 51 -12.84 1.82 2.07
C SER A 51 -13.53 1.38 3.37
N GLN A 52 -14.72 0.79 3.27
CA GLN A 52 -15.43 0.27 4.44
C GLN A 52 -14.62 -0.77 5.25
N SER A 53 -13.65 -1.48 4.64
CA SER A 53 -12.83 -2.48 5.32
C SER A 53 -11.41 -2.02 5.67
N GLY A 54 -11.07 -0.75 5.40
CA GLY A 54 -9.75 -0.18 5.66
C GLY A 54 -9.13 0.50 4.44
N MET A 55 -7.82 0.74 4.49
CA MET A 55 -7.09 1.41 3.42
C MET A 55 -6.87 0.49 2.22
N ILE A 56 -7.14 1.02 1.03
CA ILE A 56 -6.85 0.38 -0.25
C ILE A 56 -5.82 1.20 -1.04
N TYR A 57 -5.00 0.49 -1.79
CA TYR A 57 -3.86 1.02 -2.51
C TYR A 57 -3.94 0.62 -3.97
N ARG A 58 -3.53 1.52 -4.83
CA ARG A 58 -3.42 1.29 -6.26
C ARG A 58 -2.04 1.71 -6.73
N VAL A 59 -1.33 0.75 -7.34
CA VAL A 59 -0.09 0.99 -8.07
C VAL A 59 -0.35 0.56 -9.50
N ARG A 60 -0.26 1.48 -10.47
CA ARG A 60 -0.64 1.16 -11.84
C ARG A 60 0.20 -0.01 -12.38
N PRO A 61 -0.36 -0.85 -13.26
CA PRO A 61 -1.72 -0.80 -13.82
C PRO A 61 -2.83 -1.43 -12.94
N ASP A 62 -2.54 -1.81 -11.70
CA ASP A 62 -3.49 -2.56 -10.86
C ASP A 62 -4.73 -1.72 -10.47
N SER A 63 -5.81 -2.42 -10.11
CA SER A 63 -6.97 -1.81 -9.43
C SER A 63 -6.67 -1.53 -7.95
N PHE A 64 -7.53 -0.76 -7.28
CA PHE A 64 -7.41 -0.58 -5.83
C PHE A 64 -7.61 -1.92 -5.09
N GLN A 65 -6.67 -2.24 -4.20
CA GLN A 65 -6.65 -3.50 -3.46
C GLN A 65 -6.18 -3.26 -2.01
N SER A 66 -6.38 -4.24 -1.12
CA SER A 66 -5.82 -4.18 0.24
C SER A 66 -4.30 -4.15 0.22
N ALA A 67 -3.66 -3.63 1.27
CA ALA A 67 -2.20 -3.54 1.36
C ALA A 67 -1.50 -4.88 1.06
N SER A 68 -1.98 -5.98 1.66
CA SER A 68 -1.42 -7.31 1.44
C SER A 68 -1.49 -7.75 -0.02
N ASN A 69 -2.62 -7.50 -0.70
CA ASN A 69 -2.78 -7.86 -2.10
C ASN A 69 -1.91 -7.00 -3.01
N THR A 70 -1.79 -5.71 -2.71
CA THR A 70 -0.86 -4.81 -3.40
C THR A 70 0.58 -5.31 -3.25
N ILE A 71 1.01 -5.68 -2.04
CA ILE A 71 2.34 -6.24 -1.79
C ILE A 71 2.59 -7.49 -2.62
N VAL A 72 1.62 -8.43 -2.67
CA VAL A 72 1.74 -9.66 -3.46
C VAL A 72 1.78 -9.36 -4.97
N SER A 73 1.01 -8.40 -5.46
CA SER A 73 1.07 -7.97 -6.86
C SER A 73 2.45 -7.41 -7.21
N LEU A 74 2.95 -6.48 -6.38
CA LEU A 74 4.26 -5.87 -6.58
C LEU A 74 5.40 -6.88 -6.47
N SER A 75 5.33 -7.82 -5.52
CA SER A 75 6.35 -8.85 -5.37
C SER A 75 6.41 -9.75 -6.60
N ARG A 76 5.26 -10.14 -7.18
CA ARG A 76 5.21 -10.92 -8.43
C ARG A 76 5.81 -10.16 -9.62
N ARG A 77 5.64 -8.84 -9.66
CA ARG A 77 6.21 -7.98 -10.70
C ARG A 77 7.72 -7.80 -10.54
N LEU A 78 8.22 -7.77 -9.31
CA LEU A 78 9.66 -7.66 -9.00
C LEU A 78 10.42 -8.97 -9.22
N MET A 79 9.74 -10.12 -9.14
CA MET A 79 10.39 -11.40 -9.39
C MET A 79 10.75 -11.54 -10.87
N PRO A 80 11.99 -11.90 -11.22
CA PRO A 80 12.36 -12.22 -12.58
C PRO A 80 11.53 -13.42 -13.05
N LYS A 81 10.98 -13.35 -14.26
CA LYS A 81 10.40 -14.52 -14.93
C LYS A 81 11.55 -15.46 -15.27
N ILE A 82 11.73 -16.50 -14.45
CA ILE A 82 12.65 -17.61 -14.71
C ILE A 82 12.04 -18.48 -15.81
#